data_AF-A0A6G6X180-F1
#
_entry.id   AF-A0A6G6X180-F1
#
_cell.length_a   1.000
_cell.length_b   1.000
_cell.length_c   1.000
_cell.angle_alpha   90.00
_cell.angle_beta   90.00
_cell.angle_gamma   90.00
#
_symmetry.space_group_name_H-M   'P 1'
#
loop_
_entity.id
_entity.type
_entity.pdbx_description
1 polymer ?
#
loop_
_entity_poly.entity_id
_entity_poly.type
_entity_poly.pdbx_seq_one_letter_code
_entity_poly.pdbx_strand_id
1 'polypeptide(L)'
;MHLPRPWPTHPPNSRVGKIAAYKAAAEAATQAEKAAAAAVAAAIAASPGAQAAIAASDQADANLAAAQQTLADLKADPAATPAAIAAAEQAVEDATNIAADAQSAEEQAKADAVAADPAAQAALAAAQEASQAETDALNAAANKTPVSAETKAALDALLAGK
;
A
#
# COMPACT_ATOMS: atom_id res chain seq x y z
N MET A 1 18.48 -2.71 -36.97
CA MET A 1 17.37 -2.36 -36.06
C MET A 1 16.13 -3.14 -36.48
N HIS A 2 15.81 -4.22 -35.78
CA HIS A 2 14.57 -4.99 -36.02
C HIS A 2 13.47 -4.42 -35.12
N LEU A 3 12.45 -3.81 -35.72
CA LEU A 3 11.21 -3.44 -35.03
C LEU A 3 10.41 -4.72 -34.72
N PRO A 4 9.84 -4.89 -33.52
CA PRO A 4 8.96 -6.02 -33.23
C PRO A 4 7.69 -5.89 -34.07
N ARG A 5 7.32 -6.98 -34.76
CA ARG A 5 6.09 -7.07 -35.55
C ARG A 5 4.87 -6.88 -34.63
N PRO A 6 3.85 -6.11 -35.03
CA PRO A 6 2.56 -6.15 -34.35
C PRO A 6 2.03 -7.58 -34.40
N TRP A 7 1.57 -8.07 -33.26
CA TRP A 7 0.96 -9.40 -33.17
C TRP A 7 -0.16 -9.53 -34.22
N PRO A 8 -0.31 -10.68 -34.89
CA PRO A 8 -1.38 -10.87 -35.86
C PRO A 8 -2.72 -10.73 -35.14
N THR A 9 -3.43 -9.64 -35.41
CA THR A 9 -4.80 -9.40 -34.96
C THR A 9 -5.73 -10.32 -35.72
N HIS A 10 -5.85 -11.56 -35.26
CA HIS A 10 -6.91 -12.45 -35.72
C HIS A 10 -8.26 -11.76 -35.48
N PRO A 11 -9.20 -11.80 -36.44
CA PRO A 11 -10.50 -11.17 -36.23
C PRO A 11 -11.13 -11.77 -34.96
N PRO A 12 -11.68 -10.94 -34.06
CA PRO A 12 -12.09 -11.34 -32.71
C PRO A 12 -13.13 -12.46 -32.70
N ASN A 13 -13.88 -12.63 -33.80
CA ASN A 13 -14.87 -13.69 -33.96
C ASN A 13 -14.32 -15.01 -34.55
N SER A 14 -13.03 -15.07 -34.89
CA SER A 14 -12.39 -16.32 -35.29
C SER A 14 -12.14 -17.22 -34.07
N ARG A 15 -12.11 -18.54 -34.29
CA ARG A 15 -11.82 -19.51 -33.22
C ARG A 15 -10.48 -19.22 -32.52
N VAL A 16 -9.48 -18.79 -33.29
CA VAL A 16 -8.17 -18.37 -32.77
C VAL A 16 -8.25 -17.04 -32.01
N GLY A 17 -9.01 -16.06 -32.51
CA GLY A 17 -9.24 -14.78 -31.83
C GLY A 17 -9.95 -14.91 -30.48
N LYS A 18 -10.93 -15.81 -30.38
CA LYS A 18 -11.64 -16.09 -29.11
C LYS A 18 -10.74 -16.75 -28.06
N ILE A 19 -9.89 -17.69 -28.48
CA ILE A 19 -8.91 -18.33 -27.59
C ILE A 19 -7.88 -17.30 -27.11
N ALA A 20 -7.43 -16.40 -27.99
CA ALA A 20 -6.50 -15.33 -27.62
C ALA A 20 -7.14 -14.34 -26.62
N ALA A 21 -8.40 -13.93 -26.86
CA ALA A 21 -9.13 -13.06 -25.95
C ALA A 21 -9.33 -13.68 -24.57
N TYR A 22 -9.70 -14.96 -24.50
CA TYR A 22 -9.82 -15.69 -23.23
C TYR A 22 -8.49 -15.74 -22.46
N LYS A 23 -7.39 -16.08 -23.15
CA LYS A 23 -6.06 -16.11 -22.50
C LYS A 23 -5.65 -14.75 -21.95
N ALA A 24 -5.87 -13.68 -22.72
CA ALA A 24 -5.59 -12.32 -22.26
C ALA A 24 -6.46 -11.92 -21.06
N ALA A 25 -7.73 -12.34 -21.04
CA ALA A 25 -8.66 -12.13 -19.94
C ALA A 25 -8.20 -12.86 -18.66
N ALA A 26 -7.85 -14.14 -18.78
CA ALA A 26 -7.38 -14.96 -17.66
C ALA A 26 -6.06 -14.43 -17.07
N GLU A 27 -5.13 -13.97 -17.93
CA GLU A 27 -3.89 -13.33 -17.48
C GLU A 27 -4.16 -11.99 -16.77
N ALA A 28 -5.10 -11.19 -17.27
CA ALA A 28 -5.50 -9.94 -16.62
C ALA A 28 -6.17 -10.20 -15.26
N ALA A 29 -7.08 -11.17 -15.16
CA ALA A 29 -7.71 -11.59 -13.91
C ALA A 29 -6.68 -12.06 -12.88
N THR A 30 -5.74 -12.92 -13.28
CA THR A 30 -4.67 -13.40 -12.39
C THR A 30 -3.80 -12.25 -11.86
N GLN A 31 -3.48 -11.25 -12.70
CA GLN A 31 -2.68 -10.11 -12.26
C GLN A 31 -3.46 -9.16 -11.35
N ALA A 32 -4.75 -8.93 -11.65
CA ALA A 32 -5.62 -8.12 -10.81
C ALA A 32 -5.83 -8.77 -9.43
N GLU A 33 -6.01 -10.09 -9.36
CA GLU A 33 -6.08 -10.83 -8.09
C GLU A 33 -4.79 -10.71 -7.27
N LYS A 34 -3.62 -10.81 -7.92
CA LYS A 34 -2.33 -10.60 -7.24
C LYS A 34 -2.18 -9.18 -6.69
N ALA A 35 -2.58 -8.17 -7.47
CA ALA A 35 -2.57 -6.78 -7.04
C ALA A 35 -3.53 -6.56 -5.86
N ALA A 36 -4.74 -7.14 -5.91
CA ALA A 36 -5.70 -7.10 -4.82
C ALA A 36 -5.16 -7.77 -3.55
N ALA A 37 -4.56 -8.95 -3.66
CA ALA A 37 -3.95 -9.64 -2.52
C ALA A 37 -2.81 -8.83 -1.89
N ALA A 38 -1.97 -8.19 -2.70
CA ALA A 38 -0.90 -7.31 -2.22
C ALA A 38 -1.45 -6.07 -1.51
N ALA A 39 -2.47 -5.43 -2.08
CA ALA A 39 -3.11 -4.25 -1.48
C ALA A 39 -3.82 -4.58 -0.16
N VAL A 40 -4.50 -5.73 -0.08
CA VAL A 40 -5.13 -6.21 1.16
C VAL A 40 -4.05 -6.55 2.22
N ALA A 41 -2.95 -7.20 1.83
CA ALA A 41 -1.85 -7.46 2.76
C ALA A 41 -1.22 -6.16 3.28
N ALA A 42 -1.07 -5.13 2.44
CA ALA A 42 -0.60 -3.82 2.85
C ALA A 42 -1.56 -3.14 3.83
N ALA A 43 -2.87 -3.19 3.59
CA ALA A 43 -3.88 -2.67 4.51
C ALA A 43 -3.85 -3.39 5.87
N ILE A 44 -3.73 -4.72 5.87
CA ILE A 44 -3.60 -5.52 7.10
C ILE A 44 -2.31 -5.16 7.86
N ALA A 45 -1.20 -4.93 7.17
CA ALA A 45 0.08 -4.59 7.80
C ALA A 45 0.13 -3.14 8.33
N ALA A 46 -0.62 -2.23 7.71
CA ALA A 46 -0.62 -0.82 8.08
C ALA A 46 -1.25 -0.57 9.47
N SER A 47 -2.27 -1.33 9.88
CA SER A 47 -2.90 -1.10 11.20
C SER A 47 -2.00 -1.47 12.39
N PRO A 48 -1.33 -2.64 12.42
CA PRO A 48 -0.32 -2.95 13.44
C PRO A 48 0.90 -2.02 13.38
N GLY A 49 1.30 -1.58 12.17
CA GLY A 49 2.37 -0.60 11.99
C GLY A 49 2.04 0.74 12.65
N ALA A 50 0.82 1.25 12.45
CA ALA A 50 0.34 2.46 13.12
C ALA A 50 0.28 2.31 14.64
N GLN A 51 -0.17 1.16 15.15
CA GLN A 51 -0.17 0.90 16.60
C GLN A 51 1.24 0.88 17.20
N ALA A 52 2.20 0.27 16.50
CA ALA A 52 3.60 0.25 16.94
C ALA A 52 4.21 1.67 16.94
N ALA A 53 3.89 2.48 15.94
CA ALA A 53 4.37 3.87 15.86
C ALA A 53 3.77 4.75 16.98
N ILE A 54 2.47 4.58 17.30
CA ILE A 54 1.82 5.24 18.45
C ILE A 54 2.55 4.86 19.75
N ALA A 55 2.77 3.56 19.99
CA ALA A 55 3.44 3.10 21.20
C ALA A 55 4.89 3.63 21.31
N ALA A 56 5.59 3.77 20.18
CA ALA A 56 6.92 4.37 20.15
C ALA A 56 6.91 5.87 20.48
N SER A 57 5.92 6.60 19.96
CA SER A 57 5.66 8.01 20.26
C SER A 57 5.35 8.22 21.75
N ASP A 58 4.41 7.45 22.31
CA ASP A 58 4.07 7.47 23.75
C ASP A 58 5.30 7.22 24.64
N GLN A 59 6.15 6.26 24.25
CA GLN A 59 7.38 5.95 24.98
C GLN A 59 8.42 7.08 24.86
N ALA A 60 8.52 7.74 23.71
CA ALA A 60 9.42 8.88 23.52
C ALA A 60 8.99 10.08 24.37
N ASP A 61 7.68 10.36 24.44
CA ASP A 61 7.11 11.39 25.31
C ASP A 61 7.35 11.09 26.79
N ALA A 62 7.19 9.83 27.21
CA ALA A 62 7.52 9.41 28.57
C ALA A 62 9.01 9.61 28.90
N ASN A 63 9.90 9.32 27.96
CA ASN A 63 11.34 9.53 28.13
C ASN A 63 11.69 11.03 28.22
N LEU A 64 11.05 11.87 27.40
CA LEU A 64 11.21 13.32 27.46
C LEU A 64 10.75 13.87 28.81
N ALA A 65 9.58 13.44 29.31
CA ALA A 65 9.09 13.85 30.62
C ALA A 65 10.06 13.44 31.75
N ALA A 66 10.62 12.22 31.69
CA ALA A 66 11.62 11.75 32.64
C ALA A 66 12.93 12.57 32.59
N ALA A 67 13.40 12.94 31.40
CA ALA A 67 14.58 13.79 31.22
C ALA A 67 14.35 15.20 31.77
N GLN A 68 13.17 15.79 31.50
CA GLN A 68 12.77 17.09 32.03
C GLN A 68 12.70 17.08 33.56
N GLN A 69 12.13 16.02 34.15
CA GLN A 69 12.09 15.86 35.60
C GLN A 69 13.50 15.75 36.19
N THR A 70 14.38 14.96 35.57
CA THR A 70 15.79 14.82 36.01
C THR A 70 16.52 16.16 35.99
N LEU A 71 16.32 16.96 34.94
CA LEU A 71 16.88 18.30 34.84
C LEU A 71 16.33 19.23 35.93
N ALA A 72 15.02 19.16 36.20
CA ALA A 72 14.40 19.96 37.26
C ALA A 72 14.94 19.59 38.64
N ASP A 73 15.08 18.30 38.93
CA ASP A 73 15.64 17.79 40.20
C ASP A 73 17.10 18.24 40.38
N LEU A 74 17.93 18.14 39.34
CA LEU A 74 19.32 18.62 39.37
C LEU A 74 19.42 20.13 39.55
N LYS A 75 18.50 20.91 38.97
CA LYS A 75 18.47 22.37 39.16
C LYS A 75 18.01 22.78 40.56
N ALA A 76 17.27 21.91 41.26
CA ALA A 76 16.86 22.12 42.64
C ALA A 76 17.89 21.65 43.67
N ASP A 77 18.81 20.73 43.29
CA ASP A 77 19.86 20.21 44.16
C ASP A 77 21.05 21.17 44.27
N PRO A 78 21.34 21.76 45.45
CA PRO A 78 22.48 22.65 45.64
C PRO A 78 23.85 21.94 45.53
N ALA A 79 23.90 20.61 45.57
CA ALA A 79 25.11 19.83 45.36
C ALA A 79 25.35 19.45 43.88
N ALA A 80 24.40 19.73 42.99
CA ALA A 80 24.54 19.42 41.57
C ALA A 80 25.69 20.21 40.93
N THR A 81 26.52 19.51 40.16
CA THR A 81 27.63 20.16 39.45
C THR A 81 27.13 20.78 38.14
N PRO A 82 27.77 21.86 37.65
CA PRO A 82 27.44 22.44 36.35
C PRO A 82 27.52 21.43 35.20
N ALA A 83 28.47 20.49 35.26
CA ALA A 83 28.61 19.44 34.26
C ALA A 83 27.42 18.45 34.26
N ALA A 84 26.89 18.11 35.43
CA ALA A 84 25.70 17.26 35.54
C ALA A 84 24.45 17.95 34.98
N ILE A 85 24.28 19.24 35.25
CA ILE A 85 23.17 20.04 34.70
C ILE A 85 23.29 20.12 33.17
N ALA A 86 24.48 20.42 32.63
CA ALA A 86 24.69 20.48 31.19
C ALA A 86 24.42 19.14 30.50
N ALA A 87 24.81 18.01 31.10
CA ALA A 87 24.50 16.69 30.58
C ALA A 87 22.98 16.40 30.59
N ALA A 88 22.26 16.84 31.61
CA ALA A 88 20.80 16.70 31.67
C ALA A 88 20.09 17.62 30.66
N GLU A 89 20.61 18.82 30.40
CA GLU A 89 20.10 19.70 29.32
C GLU A 89 20.27 19.05 27.95
N GLN A 90 21.43 18.44 27.68
CA GLN A 90 21.64 17.68 26.45
C GLN A 90 20.68 16.48 26.36
N ALA A 91 20.45 15.75 27.45
CA ALA A 91 19.52 14.63 27.46
C ALA A 91 18.07 15.07 27.16
N VAL A 92 17.66 16.26 27.60
CA VAL A 92 16.34 16.83 27.25
C VAL A 92 16.28 17.20 25.77
N GLU A 93 17.34 17.79 25.21
CA GLU A 93 17.41 18.11 23.79
C GLU A 93 17.34 16.85 22.92
N ASP A 94 18.14 15.83 23.25
CA ASP A 94 18.15 14.54 22.55
C ASP A 94 16.78 13.86 22.63
N ALA A 95 16.16 13.82 23.82
CA ALA A 95 14.82 13.26 23.99
C ALA A 95 13.73 14.04 23.24
N THR A 96 13.88 15.37 23.12
CA THR A 96 12.97 16.22 22.34
C THR A 96 13.05 15.87 20.85
N ASN A 97 14.27 15.71 20.32
CA ASN A 97 14.47 15.31 18.93
C ASN A 97 13.88 13.90 18.66
N ILE A 98 14.11 12.95 19.57
CA ILE A 98 13.54 11.60 19.48
C ILE A 98 12.01 11.62 19.51
N ALA A 99 11.40 12.43 20.39
CA ALA A 99 9.95 12.57 20.45
C ALA A 99 9.37 13.16 19.16
N ALA A 100 10.02 14.18 18.59
CA ALA A 100 9.61 14.77 17.32
C ALA A 100 9.69 13.76 16.15
N ASP A 101 10.77 12.97 16.09
CA ASP A 101 10.93 11.93 15.06
C ASP A 101 9.88 10.83 15.22
N ALA A 102 9.59 10.41 16.46
CA ALA A 102 8.57 9.41 16.75
C ALA A 102 7.16 9.90 16.38
N GLN A 103 6.84 11.16 16.67
CA GLN A 103 5.57 11.78 16.31
C GLN A 103 5.40 11.86 14.78
N SER A 104 6.46 12.20 14.05
CA SER A 104 6.47 12.21 12.59
C SER A 104 6.23 10.80 12.01
N ALA A 105 6.88 9.79 12.58
CA ALA A 105 6.67 8.39 12.19
C ALA A 105 5.24 7.90 12.51
N GLU A 106 4.67 8.31 13.63
CA GLU A 106 3.27 8.04 14.00
C GLU A 106 2.30 8.65 12.99
N GLU A 107 2.49 9.92 12.62
CA GLU A 107 1.62 10.60 11.65
C GLU A 107 1.69 9.93 10.27
N GLN A 108 2.89 9.58 9.81
CA GLN A 108 3.07 8.86 8.56
C GLN A 108 2.40 7.48 8.60
N ALA A 109 2.58 6.72 9.68
CA ALA A 109 1.97 5.39 9.81
C ALA A 109 0.44 5.44 9.85
N LYS A 110 -0.14 6.48 10.48
CA LYS A 110 -1.58 6.74 10.45
C LYS A 110 -2.05 7.09 9.04
N ALA A 111 -1.32 7.94 8.32
CA ALA A 111 -1.65 8.29 6.94
C ALA A 111 -1.60 7.07 6.02
N ASP A 112 -0.58 6.22 6.17
CA ASP A 112 -0.44 4.98 5.41
C ASP A 112 -1.60 4.01 5.69
N ALA A 113 -2.00 3.87 6.96
CA ALA A 113 -3.16 3.06 7.33
C ALA A 113 -4.47 3.57 6.70
N VAL A 114 -4.69 4.89 6.71
CA VAL A 114 -5.88 5.50 6.08
C VAL A 114 -5.86 5.33 4.56
N ALA A 115 -4.70 5.41 3.92
CA ALA A 115 -4.57 5.27 2.46
C ALA A 115 -4.69 3.81 1.98
N ALA A 116 -4.33 2.83 2.81
CA ALA A 116 -4.30 1.43 2.41
C ALA A 116 -5.69 0.81 2.22
N ASP A 117 -6.70 1.22 3.02
CA ASP A 117 -8.07 0.71 2.91
C ASP A 117 -8.75 1.01 1.56
N PRO A 118 -8.81 2.26 1.07
CA PRO A 118 -9.39 2.56 -0.24
C PRO A 118 -8.58 1.94 -1.39
N ALA A 119 -7.26 1.82 -1.25
CA ALA A 119 -6.42 1.13 -2.23
C ALA A 119 -6.75 -0.37 -2.32
N ALA A 120 -6.97 -1.03 -1.17
CA ALA A 120 -7.40 -2.43 -1.13
C ALA A 120 -8.79 -2.61 -1.75
N GLN A 121 -9.75 -1.71 -1.48
CA GLN A 121 -11.09 -1.76 -2.07
C GLN A 121 -11.07 -1.57 -3.59
N ALA A 122 -10.30 -0.60 -4.09
CA ALA A 122 -10.14 -0.36 -5.52
C ALA A 122 -9.51 -1.57 -6.23
N ALA A 123 -8.49 -2.18 -5.62
CA ALA A 123 -7.84 -3.36 -6.18
C ALA A 123 -8.78 -4.58 -6.18
N LEU A 124 -9.60 -4.77 -5.13
CA LEU A 124 -10.63 -5.82 -5.10
C LEU A 124 -11.70 -5.60 -6.17
N ALA A 125 -12.16 -4.37 -6.39
CA ALA A 125 -13.12 -4.05 -7.45
C ALA A 125 -12.54 -4.36 -8.83
N ALA A 126 -11.28 -3.96 -9.10
CA ALA A 126 -10.60 -4.28 -10.35
C ALA A 126 -10.43 -5.81 -10.56
N ALA A 127 -10.15 -6.56 -9.48
CA ALA A 127 -10.09 -8.02 -9.54
C ALA A 127 -11.45 -8.65 -9.88
N GLN A 128 -12.54 -8.13 -9.31
CA GLN A 128 -13.90 -8.57 -9.64
C GLN A 128 -14.27 -8.28 -11.09
N GLU A 129 -13.98 -7.08 -11.59
CA GLU A 129 -14.20 -6.71 -13.00
C GLU A 129 -13.41 -7.60 -13.95
N ALA A 130 -12.15 -7.91 -13.61
CA ALA A 130 -11.32 -8.81 -14.40
C ALA A 130 -11.84 -10.26 -14.42
N SER A 131 -12.32 -10.76 -13.28
CA SER A 131 -12.95 -12.08 -13.17
C SER A 131 -14.27 -12.18 -13.96
N GLN A 132 -15.07 -11.11 -13.95
CA GLN A 132 -16.28 -11.00 -14.75
C GLN A 132 -15.95 -11.05 -16.25
N ALA A 133 -14.95 -10.27 -16.68
CA ALA A 133 -14.52 -10.23 -18.07
C ALA A 133 -13.92 -11.56 -18.56
N GLU A 134 -13.20 -12.29 -17.70
CA GLU A 134 -12.76 -13.65 -17.97
C GLU A 134 -13.95 -14.61 -18.16
N THR A 135 -14.91 -14.56 -17.25
CA THR A 135 -16.11 -15.42 -17.31
C THR A 135 -16.91 -15.17 -18.58
N ASP A 136 -17.10 -13.91 -18.97
CA ASP A 136 -17.79 -13.54 -20.20
C ASP A 136 -17.03 -13.99 -21.45
N ALA A 137 -15.70 -13.83 -21.46
CA ALA A 137 -14.85 -14.32 -22.55
C ALA A 137 -14.92 -15.85 -22.67
N LEU A 138 -14.94 -16.57 -21.55
CA LEU A 138 -15.09 -18.02 -21.50
C LEU A 138 -16.47 -18.46 -22.02
N ASN A 139 -17.54 -17.78 -21.59
CA ASN A 139 -18.91 -18.06 -22.07
C ASN A 139 -19.06 -17.79 -23.57
N ALA A 140 -18.47 -16.71 -24.09
CA ALA A 140 -18.46 -16.40 -25.51
C ALA A 140 -17.67 -17.44 -26.34
N ALA A 141 -16.54 -17.91 -25.79
CA ALA A 141 -15.76 -18.99 -26.39
C ALA A 141 -16.54 -20.32 -26.40
N ALA A 142 -17.21 -20.67 -25.29
CA ALA A 142 -17.99 -21.89 -25.14
C ALA A 142 -19.22 -21.93 -26.05
N ASN A 143 -19.98 -20.83 -26.11
CA ASN A 143 -21.25 -20.76 -26.86
C ASN A 143 -21.06 -20.36 -28.33
N LYS A 144 -19.82 -20.22 -28.80
CA LYS A 144 -19.47 -19.72 -30.14
C LYS A 144 -20.08 -18.34 -30.46
N THR A 145 -20.51 -17.58 -29.47
CA THR A 145 -21.00 -16.21 -29.64
C THR A 145 -19.81 -15.23 -29.76
N PRO A 146 -20.01 -14.05 -30.37
CA PRO A 146 -19.04 -12.95 -30.29
C PRO A 146 -18.80 -12.53 -28.83
N VAL A 147 -17.58 -12.08 -28.51
CA VAL A 147 -17.32 -11.35 -27.26
C VAL A 147 -18.05 -10.00 -27.36
N SER A 148 -18.76 -9.60 -26.31
CA SER A 148 -19.50 -8.32 -26.32
C SER A 148 -18.54 -7.14 -26.38
N ALA A 149 -19.04 -5.99 -26.84
CA ALA A 149 -18.26 -4.77 -26.86
C ALA A 149 -17.90 -4.31 -25.43
N GLU A 150 -18.78 -4.52 -24.45
CA GLU A 150 -18.48 -4.23 -23.04
C GLU A 150 -17.36 -5.10 -22.50
N THR A 151 -17.38 -6.42 -22.72
CA THR A 151 -16.31 -7.32 -22.25
C THR A 151 -14.98 -6.97 -22.92
N LYS A 152 -15.01 -6.59 -24.20
CA LYS A 152 -13.80 -6.15 -24.91
C LYS A 152 -13.26 -4.83 -24.34
N ALA A 153 -14.13 -3.85 -24.10
CA ALA A 153 -13.72 -2.56 -23.52
C ALA A 153 -13.17 -2.75 -22.09
N ALA A 154 -13.76 -3.63 -21.29
CA ALA A 154 -13.26 -3.99 -19.97
C ALA A 154 -11.87 -4.64 -20.05
N LEU A 155 -11.66 -5.57 -21.01
CA LEU A 155 -10.34 -6.18 -21.23
C LEU A 155 -9.30 -5.14 -21.66
N ASP A 156 -9.65 -4.28 -22.60
CA ASP A 156 -8.75 -3.26 -23.13
C ASP A 156 -8.38 -2.25 -22.02
N ALA A 157 -9.33 -1.87 -21.15
CA ALA A 157 -9.08 -1.02 -19.98
C ALA A 157 -8.16 -1.70 -18.95
N LEU A 158 -8.41 -2.98 -18.63
CA LEU A 158 -7.58 -3.78 -17.72
C LEU A 158 -6.14 -3.96 -18.24
N LEU A 159 -5.97 -4.10 -19.56
CA LEU A 159 -4.67 -4.24 -20.20
C LEU A 159 -3.92 -2.90 -20.31
N ALA A 160 -4.65 -1.79 -20.47
CA ALA A 160 -4.07 -0.44 -20.55
C ALA A 160 -3.65 0.13 -19.19
N GLY A 161 -4.18 -0.39 -18.08
CA GLY A 161 -3.78 -0.04 -16.71
C GLY A 161 -2.54 -0.77 -16.17
N LYS A 162 -1.82 -1.53 -17.02
CA LYS A 162 -0.53 -2.17 -16.71
C LYS A 162 0.63 -1.19 -16.87
#